data_AF-A0A8J8CFP9-F1
#
_entry.id   AF-A0A8J8CFP9-F1
#
_cell.length_a   1.000
_cell.length_b   1.000
_cell.length_c   1.000
_cell.angle_alpha   90.00
_cell.angle_beta   90.00
_cell.angle_gamma   90.00
#
_symmetry.space_group_name_H-M   'P 1'
#
loop_
_entity.id
_entity.type
_entity.pdbx_description
1 polymer ?
#
loop_
_entity_poly.entity_id
_entity_poly.type
_entity_poly.pdbx_seq_one_letter_code
_entity_poly.pdbx_strand_id
1 'polypeptide(L)'
;MIAFADLGGSNFLGIYGAASERMVVLPPNTKESTAEKARRLLKVDVFLTTVAGTNLIGALMAMNSVGAVVSGFISENEAGVLQRQCKILVLKDKFNAAGNNIIANDHGAIINPDMSNKTVRLIEDVLGVEASKGTVAGLKTVGSACVANNKGALCHPEITEAELKHLEEVLKVKVKIGTANYGMPLVGACILANTHGALTGSNTTPIEMGRIEDALNL
;
A
#
# COMPACT_ATOMS: atom_id res chain seq x y z
N MET A 1 -4.26 -17.98 3.55
CA MET A 1 -5.18 -16.85 3.20
C MET A 1 -4.61 -15.94 2.11
N ILE A 2 -3.91 -16.53 1.15
CA ILE A 2 -3.24 -15.83 0.05
C ILE A 2 -3.73 -16.42 -1.27
N ALA A 3 -3.89 -15.58 -2.30
CA ALA A 3 -4.21 -16.06 -3.64
C ALA A 3 -3.42 -15.32 -4.72
N PHE A 4 -3.16 -16.03 -5.83
CA PHE A 4 -2.55 -15.41 -7.00
C PHE A 4 -3.54 -14.55 -7.78
N ALA A 5 -3.06 -13.42 -8.27
CA ALA A 5 -3.75 -12.57 -9.22
C ALA A 5 -2.76 -11.88 -10.18
N ASP A 6 -3.29 -11.34 -11.26
CA ASP A 6 -2.62 -10.42 -12.16
C ASP A 6 -3.49 -9.16 -12.35
N LEU A 7 -2.85 -8.00 -12.49
CA LEU A 7 -3.50 -6.76 -12.86
C LEU A 7 -2.88 -6.27 -14.16
N GLY A 8 -3.66 -6.23 -15.24
CA GLY A 8 -3.17 -5.85 -16.57
C GLY A 8 -2.06 -6.76 -17.10
N GLY A 9 -2.04 -8.04 -16.71
CA GLY A 9 -0.97 -8.98 -17.07
C GLY A 9 0.32 -8.82 -16.25
N SER A 10 0.35 -7.94 -15.26
CA SER A 10 1.48 -7.75 -14.36
C SER A 10 1.31 -8.48 -13.04
N ASN A 11 2.43 -9.03 -12.55
CA ASN A 11 2.55 -9.65 -11.23
C ASN A 11 2.83 -8.64 -10.10
N PHE A 12 3.02 -7.36 -10.42
CA PHE A 12 3.30 -6.29 -9.45
C PHE A 12 2.01 -5.65 -8.97
N LEU A 13 1.20 -6.39 -8.21
CA LEU A 13 -0.15 -5.99 -7.85
C LEU A 13 -0.20 -4.67 -7.06
N GLY A 14 0.78 -4.45 -6.18
CA GLY A 14 0.90 -3.23 -5.38
C GLY A 14 1.25 -1.96 -6.17
N ILE A 15 1.64 -2.08 -7.44
CA ILE A 15 1.76 -0.92 -8.34
C ILE A 15 0.39 -0.50 -8.89
N TYR A 16 -0.47 -1.48 -9.17
CA TYR A 16 -1.73 -1.27 -9.88
C TYR A 16 -2.93 -1.12 -8.95
N GLY A 17 -2.88 -1.64 -7.72
CA GLY A 17 -3.96 -1.53 -6.75
C GLY A 17 -3.53 -0.90 -5.44
N ALA A 18 -4.50 -0.41 -4.67
CA ALA A 18 -4.31 -0.02 -3.29
C ALA A 18 -5.37 -0.74 -2.44
N ALA A 19 -4.99 -1.28 -1.28
CA ALA A 19 -5.89 -1.97 -0.35
C ALA A 19 -5.83 -1.35 1.05
N SER A 20 -6.97 -1.35 1.74
CA SER A 20 -7.09 -1.07 3.18
C SER A 20 -8.10 -2.04 3.81
N GLU A 21 -8.40 -1.88 5.10
CA GLU A 21 -9.44 -2.69 5.76
C GLU A 21 -10.85 -2.31 5.34
N ARG A 22 -11.02 -1.20 4.61
CA ARG A 22 -12.34 -0.72 4.17
C ARG A 22 -12.63 -0.99 2.71
N MET A 23 -11.63 -0.87 1.85
CA MET A 23 -11.82 -0.97 0.40
C MET A 23 -10.55 -1.39 -0.33
N VAL A 24 -10.74 -1.86 -1.56
CA VAL A 24 -9.65 -2.03 -2.53
C VAL A 24 -9.96 -1.21 -3.77
N VAL A 25 -8.97 -0.45 -4.24
CA VAL A 25 -9.07 0.37 -5.45
C VAL A 25 -8.22 -0.27 -6.54
N LEU A 26 -8.83 -0.58 -7.68
CA LEU A 26 -8.20 -1.27 -8.80
C LEU A 26 -8.44 -0.51 -10.13
N PRO A 27 -7.64 -0.78 -11.18
CA PRO A 27 -7.82 -0.17 -12.49
C PRO A 27 -9.17 -0.51 -13.14
N PRO A 28 -9.76 0.36 -13.99
CA PRO A 28 -11.04 0.08 -14.64
C PRO A 28 -11.04 -1.12 -15.59
N ASN A 29 -9.88 -1.46 -16.15
CA ASN A 29 -9.70 -2.61 -17.03
C ASN A 29 -9.42 -3.92 -16.27
N THR A 30 -9.62 -3.95 -14.95
CA THR A 30 -9.47 -5.16 -14.15
C THR A 30 -10.53 -6.19 -14.56
N LYS A 31 -10.10 -7.42 -14.83
CA LYS A 31 -11.01 -8.54 -15.12
C LYS A 31 -11.95 -8.76 -13.93
N GLU A 32 -13.23 -9.02 -14.22
CA GLU A 32 -14.24 -9.30 -13.19
C GLU A 32 -13.83 -10.45 -12.27
N SER A 33 -13.22 -11.50 -12.82
CA SER A 33 -12.68 -12.62 -12.03
C SER A 33 -11.60 -12.20 -11.01
N THR A 34 -10.74 -11.25 -11.37
CA THR A 34 -9.72 -10.71 -10.46
C THR A 34 -10.36 -9.79 -9.41
N ALA A 35 -11.31 -8.95 -9.81
CA ALA A 35 -12.05 -8.09 -8.89
C ALA A 35 -12.84 -8.91 -7.86
N GLU A 36 -13.58 -9.94 -8.28
CA GLU A 36 -14.31 -10.84 -7.38
C GLU A 36 -13.37 -11.59 -6.43
N LYS A 37 -12.21 -12.02 -6.92
CA LYS A 37 -11.19 -12.65 -6.08
C LYS A 37 -10.70 -11.67 -5.01
N ALA A 38 -10.40 -10.42 -5.37
CA ALA A 38 -10.02 -9.38 -4.42
C ALA A 38 -11.11 -9.12 -3.38
N ARG A 39 -12.36 -8.95 -3.81
CA ARG A 39 -13.52 -8.74 -2.93
C ARG A 39 -13.66 -9.86 -1.91
N ARG A 40 -13.62 -11.11 -2.35
CA ARG A 40 -13.82 -12.28 -1.47
C ARG A 40 -12.66 -12.50 -0.51
N LEU A 41 -11.43 -12.35 -1.00
CA LEU A 41 -10.24 -12.62 -0.20
C LEU A 41 -9.98 -11.51 0.83
N LEU A 42 -10.03 -10.26 0.39
CA LEU A 42 -9.81 -9.08 1.25
C LEU A 42 -11.07 -8.71 2.05
N LYS A 43 -12.24 -9.28 1.74
CA LYS A 43 -13.53 -9.02 2.41
C LYS A 43 -13.92 -7.54 2.45
N VAL A 44 -13.60 -6.82 1.38
CA VAL A 44 -13.89 -5.39 1.23
C VAL A 44 -14.44 -5.10 -0.17
N ASP A 45 -15.13 -3.98 -0.32
CA ASP A 45 -15.64 -3.56 -1.61
C ASP A 45 -14.51 -3.15 -2.57
N VAL A 46 -14.73 -3.44 -3.85
CA VAL A 46 -13.81 -3.12 -4.94
C VAL A 46 -14.32 -1.89 -5.68
N PHE A 47 -13.48 -0.87 -5.78
CA PHE A 47 -13.74 0.34 -6.54
C PHE A 47 -12.82 0.40 -7.75
N LEU A 48 -13.42 0.58 -8.92
CA LEU A 48 -12.69 0.64 -10.18
C LEU A 48 -12.54 2.10 -10.61
N THR A 49 -11.32 2.60 -10.64
CA THR A 49 -11.03 3.99 -11.06
C THR A 49 -9.58 4.15 -11.50
N THR A 50 -9.24 5.30 -12.05
CA THR A 50 -7.87 5.71 -12.36
C THR A 50 -7.39 6.77 -11.38
N VAL A 51 -6.06 6.92 -11.28
CA VAL A 51 -5.44 8.05 -10.59
C VAL A 51 -4.51 8.74 -11.57
N ALA A 52 -4.73 10.04 -11.78
CA ALA A 52 -3.99 10.87 -12.73
C ALA A 52 -4.07 10.32 -14.17
N GLY A 53 -5.21 9.75 -14.56
CA GLY A 53 -5.42 9.15 -15.88
C GLY A 53 -4.62 7.86 -16.12
N THR A 54 -4.06 7.24 -15.07
CA THR A 54 -3.25 6.03 -15.18
C THR A 54 -3.87 4.85 -14.41
N ASN A 55 -3.42 3.64 -14.78
CA ASN A 55 -3.73 2.40 -14.06
C ASN A 55 -2.76 2.13 -12.88
N LEU A 56 -1.89 3.09 -12.53
CA LEU A 56 -0.87 2.94 -11.48
C LEU A 56 -1.41 3.37 -10.12
N ILE A 57 -2.59 2.86 -9.73
CA ILE A 57 -3.29 3.30 -8.51
C ILE A 57 -2.37 3.10 -7.29
N GLY A 58 -1.79 1.91 -7.13
CA GLY A 58 -0.96 1.57 -5.99
C GLY A 58 0.35 2.37 -5.88
N ALA A 59 0.89 2.85 -7.00
CA ALA A 59 2.05 3.75 -6.95
C ALA A 59 1.67 5.19 -6.59
N LEU A 60 0.43 5.61 -6.91
CA LEU A 60 -0.03 7.00 -6.82
C LEU A 60 -1.01 7.26 -5.66
N MET A 61 -1.39 6.23 -4.91
CA MET A 61 -2.35 6.28 -3.82
C MET A 61 -1.85 5.47 -2.63
N ALA A 62 -1.89 6.06 -1.44
CA ALA A 62 -1.73 5.37 -0.16
C ALA A 62 -3.01 5.61 0.66
N MET A 63 -3.46 4.62 1.42
CA MET A 63 -4.70 4.76 2.20
C MET A 63 -4.73 3.84 3.41
N ASN A 64 -5.57 4.19 4.36
CA ASN A 64 -5.98 3.33 5.45
C ASN A 64 -7.53 3.24 5.48
N SER A 65 -8.13 2.85 6.59
CA SER A 65 -9.59 2.74 6.70
C SER A 65 -10.32 4.08 6.83
N VAL A 66 -9.60 5.16 7.15
CA VAL A 66 -10.13 6.49 7.42
C VAL A 66 -10.07 7.38 6.18
N GLY A 67 -8.94 7.41 5.49
CA GLY A 67 -8.68 8.31 4.39
C GLY A 67 -7.62 7.82 3.41
N ALA A 68 -7.43 8.62 2.36
CA ALA A 68 -6.47 8.35 1.30
C ALA A 68 -5.64 9.58 0.94
N VAL A 69 -4.38 9.35 0.60
CA VAL A 69 -3.47 10.33 0.03
C VAL A 69 -3.26 9.95 -1.44
N VAL A 70 -3.49 10.90 -2.33
CA VAL A 70 -3.41 10.69 -3.78
C VAL A 70 -2.47 11.70 -4.44
N SER A 71 -1.91 11.30 -5.58
CA SER A 71 -1.11 12.16 -6.44
C SER A 71 -1.82 13.47 -6.79
N GLY A 72 -1.06 14.56 -6.79
CA GLY A 72 -1.43 15.90 -7.22
C GLY A 72 -1.89 16.04 -8.67
N PHE A 73 -1.66 15.01 -9.49
CA PHE A 73 -2.08 15.00 -10.90
C PHE A 73 -3.48 14.38 -11.10
N ILE A 74 -4.17 14.00 -10.03
CA ILE A 74 -5.54 13.48 -10.10
C ILE A 74 -6.49 14.52 -10.69
N SER A 75 -7.38 14.10 -11.60
CA SER A 75 -8.42 14.97 -12.14
C SER A 75 -9.55 15.21 -11.14
N GLU A 76 -10.31 16.29 -11.32
CA GLU A 76 -11.46 16.60 -10.45
C GLU A 76 -12.53 15.48 -10.46
N ASN A 77 -12.73 14.86 -11.62
CA ASN A 77 -13.68 13.74 -11.77
C ASN A 77 -13.22 12.51 -10.97
N GLU A 78 -11.95 12.12 -11.09
CA GLU A 78 -11.37 11.00 -10.32
C GLU A 78 -11.40 11.29 -8.81
N ALA A 79 -11.01 12.51 -8.42
CA ALA A 79 -11.06 12.96 -7.04
C ALA A 79 -12.49 12.89 -6.47
N GLY A 80 -13.48 13.34 -7.23
CA GLY A 80 -14.90 13.28 -6.84
C GLY A 80 -15.42 11.85 -6.66
N VAL A 81 -14.89 10.86 -7.40
CA VAL A 81 -15.23 9.45 -7.20
C VAL A 81 -14.70 8.95 -5.85
N LEU A 82 -13.43 9.24 -5.55
CA LEU A 82 -12.79 8.80 -4.30
C LEU A 82 -13.36 9.52 -3.06
N GLN A 83 -13.71 10.80 -3.19
CA GLN A 83 -14.31 11.61 -2.12
C GLN A 83 -15.66 11.08 -1.63
N ARG A 84 -16.40 10.35 -2.49
CA ARG A 84 -17.64 9.68 -2.08
C ARG A 84 -17.40 8.51 -1.14
N GLN A 85 -16.18 7.97 -1.10
CA GLN A 85 -15.82 6.79 -0.30
C GLN A 85 -15.08 7.16 0.98
N CYS A 86 -14.14 8.12 0.91
CA CYS A 86 -13.30 8.52 2.03
C CYS A 86 -12.81 9.96 1.90
N LYS A 87 -12.23 10.50 2.98
CA LYS A 87 -11.49 11.77 2.91
C LYS A 87 -10.24 11.58 2.05
N ILE A 88 -9.97 12.52 1.16
CA ILE A 88 -8.76 12.48 0.33
C ILE A 88 -7.89 13.72 0.52
N LEU A 89 -6.58 13.51 0.48
CA LEU A 89 -5.58 14.56 0.36
C LEU A 89 -4.93 14.47 -1.02
N VAL A 90 -5.07 15.55 -1.80
CA VAL A 90 -4.36 15.70 -3.07
C VAL A 90 -3.00 16.34 -2.80
N LEU A 91 -1.92 15.59 -3.03
CA LEU A 91 -0.56 16.05 -2.74
C LEU A 91 -0.17 17.25 -3.62
N LYS A 92 0.55 18.21 -3.01
CA LYS A 92 1.16 19.36 -3.70
C LYS A 92 2.67 19.41 -3.46
N ASP A 93 3.26 18.26 -3.14
CA ASP A 93 4.68 18.10 -2.80
C ASP A 93 5.47 17.59 -4.03
N LYS A 94 6.79 17.76 -4.00
CA LYS A 94 7.68 17.23 -5.05
C LYS A 94 7.61 15.69 -5.10
N PHE A 95 7.42 15.06 -3.95
CA PHE A 95 7.27 13.61 -3.83
C PHE A 95 5.81 13.20 -4.02
N ASN A 96 5.36 13.21 -5.27
CA ASN A 96 3.93 13.16 -5.59
C ASN A 96 3.35 11.74 -5.76
N ALA A 97 4.20 10.70 -5.86
CA ALA A 97 3.75 9.32 -5.96
C ALA A 97 3.39 8.79 -4.57
N ALA A 98 2.16 9.07 -4.10
CA ALA A 98 1.77 8.83 -2.71
C ALA A 98 2.03 7.39 -2.25
N GLY A 99 1.61 6.40 -3.05
CA GLY A 99 1.78 4.98 -2.73
C GLY A 99 3.22 4.51 -2.66
N ASN A 100 4.12 5.09 -3.46
CA ASN A 100 5.56 4.79 -3.33
C ASN A 100 6.19 5.40 -2.07
N ASN A 101 5.64 6.51 -1.58
CA ASN A 101 6.28 7.35 -0.56
C ASN A 101 5.63 7.25 0.82
N ILE A 102 4.55 6.48 0.97
CA ILE A 102 3.78 6.39 2.21
C ILE A 102 3.40 4.93 2.45
N ILE A 103 3.70 4.43 3.65
CA ILE A 103 3.11 3.22 4.23
C ILE A 103 2.09 3.69 5.25
N ALA A 104 0.88 3.15 5.25
CA ALA A 104 -0.14 3.51 6.22
C ALA A 104 -0.94 2.27 6.66
N ASN A 105 -1.28 2.23 7.94
CA ASN A 105 -2.32 1.37 8.48
C ASN A 105 -3.23 2.23 9.39
N ASP A 106 -4.11 1.60 10.18
CA ASP A 106 -5.03 2.32 11.08
C ASP A 106 -4.38 2.75 12.40
N HIS A 107 -3.07 2.56 12.57
CA HIS A 107 -2.33 2.92 13.78
C HIS A 107 -1.30 4.03 13.54
N GLY A 108 -0.67 4.07 12.37
CA GLY A 108 0.36 5.03 12.04
C GLY A 108 0.72 5.04 10.55
N ALA A 109 1.56 6.00 10.18
CA ALA A 109 2.11 6.11 8.84
C ALA A 109 3.62 6.39 8.82
N ILE A 110 4.33 5.76 7.89
CA ILE A 110 5.73 6.06 7.59
C ILE A 110 5.80 6.76 6.24
N ILE A 111 6.50 7.89 6.21
CA ILE A 111 6.52 8.81 5.08
C ILE A 111 7.96 9.05 4.61
N ASN A 112 8.14 9.24 3.30
CA ASN A 112 9.40 9.70 2.71
C ASN A 112 10.00 10.88 3.52
N PRO A 113 11.30 10.80 3.90
CA PRO A 113 11.91 11.75 4.83
C PRO A 113 12.07 13.16 4.23
N ASP A 114 12.09 13.27 2.91
CA ASP A 114 12.29 14.51 2.18
C ASP A 114 10.97 15.29 1.96
N MET A 115 9.80 14.72 2.29
CA MET A 115 8.52 15.45 2.23
C MET A 115 8.49 16.62 3.22
N SER A 116 7.78 17.69 2.89
CA SER A 116 7.73 18.85 3.79
C SER A 116 6.97 18.54 5.10
N ASN A 117 7.33 19.17 6.22
CA ASN A 117 6.60 19.00 7.49
C ASN A 117 5.14 19.46 7.39
N LYS A 118 4.85 20.41 6.49
CA LYS A 118 3.47 20.81 6.17
C LYS A 118 2.70 19.66 5.53
N THR A 119 3.31 18.97 4.57
CA THR A 119 2.74 17.80 3.90
C THR A 119 2.48 16.67 4.90
N VAL A 120 3.43 16.40 5.82
CA VAL A 120 3.27 15.38 6.87
C VAL A 120 2.03 15.65 7.72
N ARG A 121 1.84 16.89 8.21
CA ARG A 121 0.65 17.24 9.02
C ARG A 121 -0.66 17.03 8.27
N LEU A 122 -0.70 17.38 6.98
CA LEU A 122 -1.89 17.15 6.16
C LEU A 122 -2.18 15.65 5.99
N ILE A 123 -1.14 14.81 5.92
CA ILE A 123 -1.28 13.36 5.84
C ILE A 123 -1.81 12.81 7.17
N GLU A 124 -1.31 13.28 8.30
CA GLU A 124 -1.83 12.93 9.63
C GLU A 124 -3.32 13.27 9.76
N ASP A 125 -3.70 14.49 9.35
CA ASP A 125 -5.09 14.95 9.41
C ASP A 125 -6.04 14.12 8.55
N VAL A 126 -5.59 13.69 7.35
CA VAL A 126 -6.46 12.94 6.43
C VAL A 126 -6.56 11.45 6.77
N LEU A 127 -5.45 10.85 7.22
CA LEU A 127 -5.39 9.43 7.60
C LEU A 127 -5.86 9.21 9.04
N GLY A 128 -5.90 10.26 9.86
CA GLY A 128 -6.33 10.18 11.26
C GLY A 128 -5.36 9.41 12.16
N VAL A 129 -4.08 9.36 11.79
CA VAL A 129 -3.02 8.63 12.51
C VAL A 129 -1.75 9.47 12.57
N GLU A 130 -0.90 9.20 13.56
CA GLU A 130 0.42 9.83 13.64
C GLU A 130 1.31 9.40 12.48
N ALA A 131 2.10 10.32 11.95
CA ALA A 131 2.98 10.03 10.84
C ALA A 131 4.42 10.41 11.14
N SER A 132 5.34 9.49 10.87
CA SER A 132 6.76 9.73 11.01
C SER A 132 7.49 9.60 9.70
N LYS A 133 8.51 10.44 9.54
CA LYS A 133 9.48 10.31 8.46
C LYS A 133 10.39 9.10 8.71
N GLY A 134 10.81 8.43 7.65
CA GLY A 134 11.73 7.29 7.76
C GLY A 134 12.13 6.70 6.41
N THR A 135 12.99 5.69 6.46
CA THR A 135 13.43 4.91 5.31
C THR A 135 13.21 3.42 5.57
N VAL A 136 13.24 2.61 4.51
CA VAL A 136 13.22 1.15 4.60
C VAL A 136 14.39 0.63 3.80
N ALA A 137 15.38 0.02 4.46
CA ALA A 137 16.64 -0.40 3.82
C ALA A 137 17.35 0.78 3.11
N GLY A 138 17.31 1.96 3.72
CA GLY A 138 17.84 3.21 3.13
C GLY A 138 17.01 3.78 1.97
N LEU A 139 15.94 3.10 1.53
CA LEU A 139 15.06 3.59 0.48
C LEU A 139 14.07 4.61 1.04
N LYS A 140 13.97 5.75 0.35
CA LYS A 140 13.00 6.82 0.66
C LYS A 140 11.59 6.51 0.13
N THR A 141 11.49 5.62 -0.86
CA THR A 141 10.23 5.07 -1.39
C THR A 141 9.72 3.95 -0.49
N VAL A 142 9.37 4.34 0.74
CA VAL A 142 9.00 3.42 1.81
C VAL A 142 7.84 2.50 1.43
N GLY A 143 6.82 3.01 0.73
CA GLY A 143 5.65 2.23 0.32
C GLY A 143 5.94 1.22 -0.79
N SER A 144 7.00 1.42 -1.58
CA SER A 144 7.47 0.38 -2.51
C SER A 144 8.22 -0.75 -1.80
N ALA A 145 8.88 -0.44 -0.71
CA ALA A 145 9.79 -1.33 0.02
C ALA A 145 9.12 -2.10 1.17
N CYS A 146 7.89 -1.74 1.55
CA CYS A 146 7.16 -2.42 2.62
C CYS A 146 5.66 -2.41 2.37
N VAL A 147 4.99 -3.47 2.79
CA VAL A 147 3.53 -3.60 2.84
C VAL A 147 3.11 -3.85 4.29
N ALA A 148 2.07 -3.15 4.75
CA ALA A 148 1.57 -3.25 6.12
C ALA A 148 0.06 -3.38 6.15
N ASN A 149 -0.46 -4.10 7.14
CA ASN A 149 -1.86 -4.08 7.55
C ASN A 149 -1.94 -3.77 9.06
N ASN A 150 -3.11 -3.91 9.68
CA ASN A 150 -3.27 -3.65 11.13
C ASN A 150 -2.77 -4.76 12.06
N LYS A 151 -2.21 -5.86 11.52
CA LYS A 151 -1.70 -6.99 12.32
C LYS A 151 -0.20 -7.23 12.14
N GLY A 152 0.37 -6.83 11.01
CA GLY A 152 1.75 -7.13 10.65
C GLY A 152 2.22 -6.33 9.43
N ALA A 153 3.52 -6.35 9.23
CA ALA A 153 4.17 -5.73 8.09
C ALA A 153 5.30 -6.63 7.53
N LEU A 154 5.43 -6.64 6.21
CA LEU A 154 6.52 -7.27 5.50
C LEU A 154 7.33 -6.19 4.79
N CYS A 155 8.63 -6.12 5.10
CA CYS A 155 9.53 -5.13 4.52
C CYS A 155 10.73 -5.77 3.80
N HIS A 156 11.46 -4.93 3.07
CA HIS A 156 12.70 -5.23 2.38
C HIS A 156 13.70 -6.04 3.25
N PRO A 157 14.38 -7.07 2.71
CA PRO A 157 15.33 -7.92 3.46
C PRO A 157 16.48 -7.19 4.14
N GLU A 158 16.96 -6.11 3.53
CA GLU A 158 18.11 -5.33 4.01
C GLU A 158 17.74 -4.19 4.97
N ILE A 159 16.53 -4.19 5.54
CA ILE A 159 16.13 -3.19 6.54
C ILE A 159 17.07 -3.27 7.76
N THR A 160 17.50 -2.12 8.26
CA THR A 160 18.33 -2.06 9.47
C THR A 160 17.50 -2.30 10.73
N GLU A 161 18.12 -2.77 11.82
CA GLU A 161 17.41 -2.94 13.10
C GLU A 161 16.78 -1.64 13.62
N ALA A 162 17.43 -0.49 13.35
CA ALA A 162 16.92 0.82 13.75
C ALA A 162 15.66 1.20 12.96
N GLU A 163 15.69 1.03 11.62
CA GLU A 163 14.50 1.24 10.79
C GLU A 163 13.37 0.28 11.16
N LEU A 164 13.69 -1.00 11.43
CA LEU A 164 12.70 -1.99 11.83
C LEU A 164 11.99 -1.58 13.13
N LYS A 165 12.74 -1.22 14.18
CA LYS A 165 12.16 -0.76 15.45
C LYS A 165 11.31 0.49 15.26
N HIS A 166 11.78 1.44 14.47
CA HIS A 166 11.04 2.65 14.13
C HIS A 166 9.70 2.34 13.46
N LEU A 167 9.69 1.42 12.48
CA LEU A 167 8.46 0.98 11.82
C LEU A 167 7.50 0.28 12.80
N GLU A 168 8.00 -0.60 13.68
CA GLU A 168 7.15 -1.25 14.69
C GLU A 168 6.54 -0.24 15.67
N GLU A 169 7.31 0.76 16.08
CA GLU A 169 6.87 1.80 17.01
C GLU A 169 5.79 2.69 16.41
N VAL A 170 5.89 3.03 15.12
CA VAL A 170 4.91 3.90 14.44
C VAL A 170 3.69 3.12 13.98
N LEU A 171 3.89 2.00 13.28
CA LEU A 171 2.79 1.20 12.72
C LEU A 171 2.09 0.31 13.76
N LYS A 172 2.64 0.20 14.99
CA LYS A 172 2.12 -0.60 16.10
C LYS A 172 1.89 -2.08 15.76
N VAL A 173 2.66 -2.60 14.81
CA VAL A 173 2.59 -4.00 14.35
C VAL A 173 3.98 -4.60 14.27
N LYS A 174 4.06 -5.93 14.27
CA LYS A 174 5.34 -6.62 14.09
C LYS A 174 5.82 -6.53 12.65
N VAL A 175 7.09 -6.22 12.47
CA VAL A 175 7.72 -6.07 11.16
C VAL A 175 8.62 -7.27 10.94
N LYS A 176 8.41 -7.97 9.83
CA LYS A 176 9.29 -9.05 9.36
C LYS A 176 9.84 -8.72 7.99
N ILE A 177 10.86 -9.46 7.59
CA ILE A 177 11.52 -9.30 6.31
C ILE A 177 11.20 -10.43 5.35
N GLY A 178 11.24 -10.13 4.05
CA GLY A 178 11.11 -11.15 3.01
C GLY A 178 11.02 -10.57 1.62
N THR A 179 10.71 -11.43 0.67
CA THR A 179 10.58 -11.10 -0.75
C THR A 179 9.26 -11.63 -1.29
N ALA A 180 8.90 -11.17 -2.49
CA ALA A 180 7.80 -11.71 -3.26
C ALA A 180 8.23 -11.88 -4.73
N ASN A 181 7.38 -12.45 -5.57
CA ASN A 181 7.61 -12.53 -7.02
C ASN A 181 9.02 -13.04 -7.41
N TYR A 182 9.48 -14.14 -6.80
CA TYR A 182 10.77 -14.76 -7.12
C TYR A 182 11.96 -13.88 -6.73
N GLY A 183 12.01 -13.47 -5.47
CA GLY A 183 13.14 -12.76 -4.86
C GLY A 183 13.09 -11.23 -5.01
N MET A 184 11.97 -10.65 -5.47
CA MET A 184 11.81 -9.20 -5.53
C MET A 184 11.71 -8.62 -4.10
N PRO A 185 12.62 -7.72 -3.70
CA PRO A 185 12.63 -7.19 -2.34
C PRO A 185 11.71 -5.96 -2.17
N LEU A 186 11.22 -5.37 -3.26
CA LEU A 186 10.20 -4.32 -3.24
C LEU A 186 8.81 -4.91 -3.03
N VAL A 187 8.58 -5.45 -1.83
CA VAL A 187 7.37 -6.20 -1.48
C VAL A 187 6.09 -5.37 -1.56
N GLY A 188 6.17 -4.06 -1.29
CA GLY A 188 5.04 -3.13 -1.42
C GLY A 188 4.58 -2.97 -2.88
N ALA A 189 5.48 -3.08 -3.86
CA ALA A 189 5.10 -3.11 -5.27
C ALA A 189 4.46 -4.44 -5.71
N CYS A 190 4.66 -5.52 -4.93
CA CYS A 190 4.27 -6.88 -5.32
C CYS A 190 2.92 -7.32 -4.76
N ILE A 191 2.55 -6.81 -3.58
CA ILE A 191 1.49 -7.39 -2.75
C ILE A 191 0.36 -6.37 -2.55
N LEU A 192 -0.89 -6.85 -2.58
CA LEU A 192 -2.04 -6.14 -2.03
C LEU A 192 -2.54 -6.90 -0.82
N ALA A 193 -2.67 -6.25 0.33
CA ALA A 193 -3.06 -6.93 1.55
C ALA A 193 -3.90 -6.04 2.46
N ASN A 194 -4.68 -6.70 3.31
CA ASN A 194 -5.30 -6.13 4.50
C ASN A 194 -5.28 -7.21 5.60
N THR A 195 -6.04 -7.09 6.69
CA THR A 195 -6.03 -8.09 7.77
C THR A 195 -6.77 -9.40 7.44
N HIS A 196 -7.48 -9.47 6.32
CA HIS A 196 -8.28 -10.63 5.92
C HIS A 196 -7.56 -11.53 4.92
N GLY A 197 -6.65 -10.98 4.11
CA GLY A 197 -5.88 -11.77 3.16
C GLY A 197 -4.88 -10.93 2.37
N ALA A 198 -4.17 -11.60 1.45
CA ALA A 198 -3.26 -10.96 0.52
C ALA A 198 -3.36 -11.55 -0.89
N LEU A 199 -3.24 -10.68 -1.89
CA LEU A 199 -3.04 -11.05 -3.28
C LEU A 199 -1.57 -10.85 -3.65
N THR A 200 -1.01 -11.83 -4.34
CA THR A 200 0.37 -11.81 -4.85
C THR A 200 0.42 -12.17 -6.33
N GLY A 201 1.49 -11.77 -7.02
CA GLY A 201 1.74 -12.23 -8.39
C GLY A 201 2.04 -13.72 -8.46
N SER A 202 1.81 -14.33 -9.63
CA SER A 202 1.98 -15.77 -9.87
C SER A 202 3.43 -16.25 -9.76
N ASN A 203 4.40 -15.33 -9.80
CA ASN A 203 5.82 -15.64 -9.60
C ASN A 203 6.20 -15.83 -8.12
N THR A 204 5.31 -15.49 -7.18
CA THR A 204 5.61 -15.62 -5.75
C THR A 204 5.68 -17.11 -5.37
N THR A 205 6.81 -17.52 -4.82
CA THR A 205 7.09 -18.93 -4.50
C THR A 205 6.35 -19.39 -3.25
N PRO A 206 6.16 -20.71 -3.03
CA PRO A 206 5.55 -21.22 -1.80
C PRO A 206 6.26 -20.79 -0.50
N ILE A 207 7.60 -20.65 -0.54
CA ILE A 207 8.37 -20.20 0.62
C ILE A 207 8.12 -18.71 0.91
N GLU A 208 8.01 -17.88 -0.15
CA GLU A 208 7.66 -16.47 -0.03
C GLU A 208 6.22 -16.30 0.46
N MET A 209 5.26 -17.08 -0.06
CA MET A 209 3.89 -17.06 0.44
C MET A 209 3.81 -17.37 1.94
N GLY A 210 4.53 -18.39 2.41
CA GLY A 210 4.61 -18.70 3.84
C GLY A 210 5.20 -17.56 4.67
N ARG A 211 6.19 -16.84 4.14
CA ARG A 211 6.75 -15.64 4.79
C ARG A 211 5.79 -14.46 4.79
N ILE A 212 5.03 -14.26 3.72
CA ILE A 212 4.01 -13.20 3.62
C ILE A 212 2.88 -13.46 4.63
N GLU A 213 2.39 -14.69 4.73
CA GLU A 213 1.35 -15.09 5.69
C GLU A 213 1.80 -14.86 7.13
N ASP A 214 3.03 -15.29 7.46
CA ASP A 214 3.65 -15.10 8.78
C ASP A 214 3.95 -13.63 9.13
N ALA A 215 4.32 -12.81 8.16
CA ALA A 215 4.65 -11.40 8.36
C ALA A 215 3.40 -10.51 8.50
N LEU A 216 2.38 -10.77 7.70
CA LEU A 216 1.12 -10.01 7.70
C LEU A 216 0.09 -10.57 8.68
N ASN A 217 0.43 -11.66 9.38
CA ASN A 217 -0.40 -12.35 10.37
C ASN A 217 -1.81 -12.64 9.81
N LEU A 218 -1.80 -13.25 8.63
CA LEU A 218 -2.99 -13.62 7.88
C LEU A 218 -3.52 -14.95 8.36
#